data_AF-A0AA41Z488-F1
#
_entry.id   AF-A0AA41Z488-F1
#
_cell.length_a   1.000
_cell.length_b   1.000
_cell.length_c   1.000
_cell.angle_alpha   90.00
_cell.angle_beta   90.00
_cell.angle_gamma   90.00
#
_symmetry.space_group_name_H-M   'P 1'
#
loop_
_entity.id
_entity.type
_entity.pdbx_description
1 polymer ?
#
loop_
_entity_poly.entity_id
_entity_poly.type
_entity_poly.pdbx_seq_one_letter_code
_entity_poly.pdbx_strand_id
1 'polypeptide(L)'
;MLVSSVKQRYLGGDETEDAALRFVTYRGVVGQSGDRLLVIDHHRGTAREVSTMVLYPKARLLKRLHGLTLGVSHGPARSIGAARVVMDFLGTEIDIRAALSRLGTFDLDEPSLPEAVKRAVRNDMRDDETMFMAR
;
A
#
# COMPACT_ATOMS: atom_id res chain seq x y z
N MET A 1 -4.27 15.16 14.02
CA MET A 1 -3.95 14.73 12.65
C MET A 1 -2.49 14.34 12.62
N LEU A 2 -2.17 13.10 12.22
CA LEU A 2 -0.78 12.63 12.14
C LEU A 2 -0.28 12.82 10.71
N VAL A 3 0.96 13.28 10.54
CA VAL A 3 1.63 13.26 9.23
C VAL A 3 2.28 11.89 9.08
N SER A 4 1.95 11.18 8.00
CA SER A 4 2.57 9.89 7.67
C SER A 4 3.52 10.03 6.49
N SER A 5 4.50 9.15 6.46
CA SER A 5 5.37 8.95 5.31
C SER A 5 5.46 7.46 5.03
N VAL A 6 5.08 7.06 3.82
CA VAL A 6 5.17 5.68 3.35
C VAL A 6 6.28 5.60 2.32
N LYS A 7 7.16 4.59 2.42
CA LYS A 7 8.19 4.33 1.42
C LYS A 7 7.84 3.05 0.66
N GLN A 8 7.88 3.13 -0.65
CA GLN A 8 7.67 2.01 -1.55
C GLN A 8 8.85 1.92 -2.51
N ARG A 9 9.14 0.74 -3.04
CA ARG A 9 10.18 0.59 -4.05
C ARG A 9 9.65 1.13 -5.37
N TYR A 10 10.40 2.02 -6.04
CA TYR A 10 10.00 2.54 -7.35
C TYR A 10 10.26 1.50 -8.43
N LEU A 11 9.30 1.30 -9.33
CA LEU A 11 9.39 0.34 -10.43
C LEU A 11 8.76 0.88 -11.74
N GLY A 12 8.53 2.18 -11.83
CA GLY A 12 8.05 2.79 -13.08
C GLY A 12 9.14 2.73 -14.15
N GLY A 13 8.78 2.28 -15.36
CA GLY A 13 9.63 2.32 -16.56
C GLY A 13 9.47 3.60 -17.37
N ASP A 14 9.13 4.73 -16.74
CA ASP A 14 8.95 6.01 -17.45
C ASP A 14 10.32 6.72 -17.66
N GLU A 15 10.70 6.78 -18.94
CA GLU A 15 11.58 7.68 -19.76
C GLU A 15 12.74 8.50 -19.17
N THR A 16 13.07 8.37 -17.90
CA THR A 16 14.38 8.76 -17.38
C THR A 16 15.01 7.55 -16.73
N GLU A 17 16.14 7.11 -17.27
CA GLU A 17 17.09 6.15 -16.68
C GLU A 17 17.68 6.67 -15.35
N ASP A 18 16.88 7.30 -14.48
CA ASP A 18 17.33 7.62 -13.14
C ASP A 18 17.16 6.38 -12.25
N ALA A 19 18.01 5.39 -12.51
CA ALA A 19 18.20 4.18 -11.71
C ALA A 19 18.59 4.49 -10.24
N ALA A 20 18.73 5.78 -9.86
CA ALA A 20 19.09 6.22 -8.53
C ALA A 20 17.93 6.16 -7.52
N LEU A 21 16.67 6.31 -7.93
CA LEU A 21 15.54 6.27 -6.98
C LEU A 21 15.09 4.82 -6.74
N ARG A 22 15.81 4.12 -5.85
CA ARG A 22 15.40 2.80 -5.35
C ARG A 22 14.03 2.82 -4.64
N PHE A 23 13.61 3.97 -4.09
CA PHE A 23 12.39 4.10 -3.32
C PHE A 23 11.65 5.41 -3.61
N VAL A 24 10.33 5.32 -3.81
CA VAL A 24 9.38 6.43 -3.76
C VAL A 24 9.00 6.70 -2.32
N THR A 25 8.89 7.98 -1.95
CA THR A 25 8.31 8.38 -0.67
C THR A 25 6.99 9.09 -0.92
N TYR A 26 5.94 8.60 -0.29
CA TYR A 26 4.63 9.24 -0.22
C TYR A 26 4.54 10.01 1.08
N ARG A 27 3.91 11.18 1.03
CA ARG A 27 3.64 12.02 2.19
C ARG A 27 2.15 12.26 2.28
N GLY A 28 1.62 12.13 3.48
CA GLY A 28 0.18 12.20 3.67
C GLY A 28 -0.25 12.51 5.08
N VAL A 29 -1.55 12.47 5.25
CA VAL A 29 -2.22 12.61 6.54
C VAL A 29 -2.90 11.29 6.89
N VAL A 30 -2.87 10.97 8.18
CA VAL A 30 -3.60 9.83 8.74
C VAL A 30 -4.57 10.36 9.78
N GLY A 31 -5.84 10.04 9.56
CA GLY A 31 -6.92 10.20 10.51
C GLY A 31 -7.34 8.86 11.09
N GLN A 32 -7.87 8.88 12.30
CA GLN A 32 -8.50 7.72 12.93
C GLN A 32 -10.00 8.00 13.10
N SER A 33 -10.83 7.01 12.79
CA SER A 33 -12.26 7.04 13.08
C SER A 33 -12.69 5.68 13.62
N GLY A 34 -12.99 5.61 14.91
CA GLY A 34 -13.21 4.34 15.62
C GLY A 34 -11.97 3.45 15.56
N ASP A 35 -12.14 2.24 15.03
CA ASP A 35 -11.10 1.24 14.82
C ASP A 35 -10.40 1.36 13.45
N ARG A 36 -10.81 2.32 12.62
CA ARG A 36 -10.28 2.49 11.25
C ARG A 36 -9.26 3.61 11.17
N LEU A 37 -8.28 3.42 10.29
CA LEU A 37 -7.39 4.47 9.83
C LEU A 37 -7.79 4.90 8.43
N LEU A 38 -7.82 6.21 8.21
CA LEU A 38 -8.01 6.83 6.92
C LEU A 38 -6.70 7.52 6.54
N VAL A 39 -6.14 7.14 5.40
CA VAL A 39 -4.89 7.69 4.88
C VAL A 39 -5.19 8.43 3.59
N ILE A 40 -4.65 9.64 3.44
CA ILE A 40 -4.59 10.35 2.16
C ILE A 40 -3.14 10.74 1.96
N ASP A 41 -2.51 10.27 0.89
CA ASP A 41 -1.12 10.55 0.59
C ASP A 41 -0.89 10.88 -0.89
N HIS A 42 0.28 11.44 -1.18
CA HIS A 42 0.73 11.72 -2.53
C HIS A 42 2.22 11.49 -2.68
N HIS A 43 2.67 11.25 -3.92
CA HIS A 43 4.09 11.15 -4.22
C HIS A 43 4.80 12.48 -3.89
N ARG A 44 5.76 12.46 -2.94
CA ARG A 44 6.43 13.65 -2.40
C ARG A 44 7.04 14.56 -3.48
N GLY A 45 7.57 14.01 -4.57
CA GLY A 45 8.30 14.78 -5.57
C GLY A 45 7.41 15.48 -6.60
N THR A 46 6.34 14.82 -7.04
CA THR A 46 5.52 15.29 -8.17
C THR A 46 4.07 15.61 -7.81
N ALA A 47 3.59 15.06 -6.69
CA ALA A 47 2.17 15.05 -6.30
C ALA A 47 1.19 14.51 -7.36
N ARG A 48 1.69 13.86 -8.43
CA ARG A 48 0.87 13.34 -9.53
C ARG A 48 0.17 12.04 -9.18
N GLU A 49 0.77 11.25 -8.31
CA GLU A 49 0.14 10.10 -7.70
C GLU A 49 -0.46 10.51 -6.37
N VAL A 50 -1.75 10.25 -6.22
CA VAL A 50 -2.50 10.46 -4.98
C VAL A 50 -3.18 9.14 -4.66
N SER A 51 -3.14 8.74 -3.39
CA SER A 51 -3.87 7.58 -2.90
C SER A 51 -4.71 7.93 -1.68
N THR A 52 -5.79 7.19 -1.52
CA THR A 52 -6.64 7.20 -0.32
C THR A 52 -6.85 5.76 0.12
N MET A 53 -6.60 5.50 1.39
CA MET A 53 -6.68 4.15 1.96
C MET A 53 -7.56 4.14 3.20
N VAL A 54 -8.40 3.10 3.31
CA VAL A 54 -9.15 2.79 4.53
C VAL A 54 -8.66 1.48 5.07
N LEU A 55 -8.15 1.49 6.29
CA LEU A 55 -7.56 0.35 6.98
C LEU A 55 -8.34 0.03 8.25
N TYR A 56 -8.54 -1.25 8.56
CA TYR A 56 -9.17 -1.71 9.79
C TYR A 56 -8.47 -2.97 10.33
N PRO A 57 -8.45 -3.17 11.66
CA PRO A 57 -7.90 -4.37 12.27
C PRO A 57 -8.82 -5.56 12.03
N LYS A 58 -8.25 -6.71 11.68
CA LYS A 58 -9.02 -7.95 11.55
C LYS A 58 -9.22 -8.71 12.87
N ALA A 59 -8.43 -8.38 13.89
CA ALA A 59 -8.40 -9.11 15.15
C ALA A 59 -8.18 -8.17 16.33
N ARG A 60 -8.52 -8.66 17.54
CA ARG A 60 -8.38 -7.93 18.81
C ARG A 60 -6.94 -7.48 19.10
N LEU A 61 -5.95 -8.18 18.54
CA LEU A 61 -4.55 -7.77 18.60
C LEU A 61 -4.18 -7.08 17.28
N LEU A 62 -3.65 -5.85 17.38
CA LEU A 62 -3.14 -5.04 16.27
C LEU A 62 -1.86 -5.65 15.68
N LYS A 63 -1.97 -6.83 15.06
CA LYS A 63 -0.89 -7.47 14.32
C LYS A 63 -0.93 -7.13 12.83
N ARG A 64 -2.13 -6.86 12.32
CA ARG A 64 -2.38 -6.67 10.90
C ARG A 64 -3.60 -5.80 10.65
N LEU A 65 -3.46 -4.87 9.73
CA LEU A 65 -4.54 -4.09 9.16
C LEU A 65 -4.85 -4.59 7.75
N HIS A 66 -6.13 -4.65 7.44
CA HIS A 66 -6.64 -4.93 6.10
C HIS A 66 -7.35 -3.69 5.58
N GLY A 67 -7.42 -3.54 4.26
CA GLY A 67 -8.08 -2.39 3.71
C GLY A 67 -8.18 -2.37 2.21
N LEU A 68 -8.64 -1.23 1.73
CA LEU A 68 -8.66 -0.86 0.32
C LEU A 68 -7.85 0.41 0.14
N THR A 69 -7.10 0.47 -0.95
CA THR A 69 -6.51 1.70 -1.48
C THR A 69 -7.17 2.03 -2.80
N LEU A 70 -7.45 3.32 -3.00
CA LEU A 70 -7.89 3.91 -4.26
C LEU A 70 -6.85 4.96 -4.63
N GLY A 71 -6.38 4.95 -5.86
CA GLY A 71 -5.39 5.94 -6.28
C GLY A 71 -5.30 6.14 -7.77
N VAL A 72 -4.48 7.10 -8.13
CA VAL A 72 -4.14 7.45 -9.52
C VAL A 72 -2.72 6.98 -9.80
N SER A 73 -2.54 6.17 -10.85
CA SER A 73 -1.22 5.67 -11.25
C SER A 73 -0.32 6.76 -11.81
N HIS A 74 1.01 6.57 -11.72
CA HIS A 74 2.01 7.48 -12.29
C HIS A 74 2.00 7.55 -13.82
N GLY A 75 1.59 6.45 -14.49
CA GLY A 75 1.72 6.33 -15.95
C GLY A 75 0.87 7.33 -16.74
N PRO A 76 1.17 7.52 -18.03
CA PRO A 76 0.55 8.56 -18.87
C PRO A 76 -0.98 8.46 -18.97
N ALA A 77 -1.52 7.25 -18.85
CA ALA A 77 -2.96 7.01 -18.83
C ALA A 77 -3.66 7.53 -17.55
N ARG A 78 -2.90 7.78 -16.47
CA ARG A 78 -3.40 8.20 -15.14
C ARG A 78 -4.64 7.42 -14.70
N SER A 79 -4.58 6.10 -14.87
CA SER A 79 -5.69 5.23 -14.56
C SER A 79 -6.03 5.30 -13.07
N ILE A 80 -7.32 5.36 -12.78
CA ILE A 80 -7.84 5.24 -11.41
C ILE A 80 -8.00 3.76 -11.12
N GLY A 81 -7.41 3.29 -10.03
CA GLY A 81 -7.46 1.89 -9.63
C GLY A 81 -7.74 1.72 -8.15
N ALA A 82 -8.40 0.62 -7.80
CA ALA A 82 -8.58 0.17 -6.44
C ALA A 82 -7.86 -1.17 -6.23
N ALA A 83 -7.27 -1.36 -5.06
CA ALA A 83 -6.60 -2.60 -4.69
C ALA A 83 -6.82 -2.92 -3.21
N ARG A 84 -6.84 -4.21 -2.89
CA ARG A 84 -6.75 -4.68 -1.50
C ARG A 84 -5.34 -4.46 -0.99
N VAL A 85 -5.24 -4.08 0.29
CA VAL A 85 -3.97 -3.82 0.96
C VAL A 85 -3.96 -4.47 2.33
N VAL A 86 -2.78 -4.92 2.72
CA VAL A 86 -2.52 -5.49 4.05
C VAL A 86 -1.28 -4.85 4.63
N MET A 87 -1.33 -4.49 5.91
CA MET A 87 -0.19 -3.92 6.63
C MET A 87 0.07 -4.70 7.90
N ASP A 88 1.27 -5.26 8.02
CA ASP A 88 1.72 -5.90 9.25
C ASP A 88 2.33 -4.87 10.21
N PHE A 89 2.00 -5.01 11.49
CA PHE A 89 2.62 -4.22 12.53
C PHE A 89 4.02 -4.76 12.82
N LEU A 90 5.04 -3.94 12.55
CA LEU A 90 6.45 -4.32 12.72
C LEU A 90 6.98 -4.11 14.15
N GLY A 91 6.18 -3.53 15.05
CA GLY A 91 6.59 -3.15 16.40
C GLY A 91 6.66 -1.63 16.58
N THR A 92 6.87 -1.19 17.82
CA THR A 92 7.06 0.22 18.17
C THR A 92 8.50 0.69 17.95
N GLU A 93 9.45 -0.25 17.91
CA GLU A 93 10.85 -0.03 17.60
C GLU A 93 11.23 -0.95 16.45
N ILE A 94 11.72 -0.37 15.35
CA ILE A 94 12.08 -1.12 14.15
C ILE A 94 13.47 -0.70 13.66
N ASP A 95 14.26 -1.67 13.18
CA ASP A 95 15.40 -1.36 12.33
C ASP A 95 14.87 -0.97 10.94
N ILE A 96 14.81 0.34 10.70
CA ILE A 96 14.31 0.91 9.44
C ILE A 96 15.11 0.40 8.25
N ARG A 97 16.44 0.24 8.38
CA ARG A 97 17.28 -0.20 7.26
C ARG A 97 16.98 -1.65 6.91
N ALA A 98 16.85 -2.51 7.92
CA ALA A 98 16.46 -3.91 7.72
C ALA A 98 15.03 -4.05 7.18
N ALA A 99 14.10 -3.18 7.60
CA ALA A 99 12.74 -3.18 7.06
C ALA A 99 12.71 -2.75 5.59
N LEU A 100 13.43 -1.68 5.23
CA LEU A 100 13.51 -1.18 3.86
C LEU A 100 14.25 -2.13 2.92
N SER A 101 15.24 -2.90 3.39
CA SER A 101 15.93 -3.88 2.54
C SER A 101 15.03 -5.04 2.10
N ARG A 102 13.94 -5.29 2.84
CA ARG A 102 12.92 -6.29 2.52
C ARG A 102 11.84 -5.78 1.58
N LEU A 103 11.83 -4.48 1.26
CA LEU A 103 10.91 -3.95 0.26
C LEU A 103 11.29 -4.45 -1.14
N GLY A 104 10.31 -5.00 -1.81
CA GLY A 104 10.45 -5.58 -3.14
C GLY A 104 9.13 -5.60 -3.87
N THR A 105 9.16 -6.18 -5.06
CA THR A 105 7.97 -6.57 -5.79
C THR A 105 8.09 -8.04 -6.09
N PHE A 106 6.97 -8.69 -5.90
CA PHE A 106 6.85 -10.12 -5.84
C PHE A 106 5.72 -10.48 -6.77
N ASP A 107 5.88 -11.57 -7.50
CA ASP A 107 4.74 -12.15 -8.19
C ASP A 107 3.72 -12.61 -7.14
N LEU A 108 2.43 -12.45 -7.43
CA LEU A 108 1.37 -12.86 -6.51
C LEU A 108 1.48 -14.36 -6.15
N ASP A 109 1.96 -15.18 -7.08
CA ASP A 109 2.07 -16.62 -6.90
C ASP A 109 3.46 -17.04 -6.39
N GLU A 110 4.35 -16.09 -6.05
CA GLU A 110 5.70 -16.39 -5.59
C GLU A 110 5.73 -17.27 -4.33
N PRO A 111 6.48 -18.40 -4.32
CA PRO A 111 6.50 -19.33 -3.18
C PRO A 111 7.00 -18.73 -1.86
N SER A 112 7.81 -17.67 -1.93
CA SER A 112 8.38 -16.99 -0.76
C SER A 112 7.34 -16.21 0.05
N LEU A 113 6.20 -15.86 -0.56
CA LEU A 113 5.15 -15.08 0.08
C LEU A 113 4.21 -15.96 0.92
N PRO A 114 3.85 -15.55 2.15
CA PRO A 114 2.86 -16.26 2.93
C PRO A 114 1.49 -16.29 2.24
N GLU A 115 0.85 -17.47 2.21
CA GLU A 115 -0.48 -17.65 1.59
C GLU A 115 -1.55 -16.70 2.14
N ALA A 116 -1.46 -16.35 3.43
CA ALA A 116 -2.37 -15.38 4.03
C ALA A 116 -2.22 -13.96 3.44
N VAL A 117 -1.01 -13.57 3.02
CA VAL A 117 -0.77 -12.29 2.33
C VAL A 117 -1.31 -12.35 0.92
N LYS A 118 -1.01 -13.42 0.16
CA LYS A 118 -1.51 -13.62 -1.21
C LYS A 118 -3.03 -13.51 -1.28
N ARG A 119 -3.75 -14.21 -0.38
CA ARG A 119 -5.21 -14.14 -0.29
C ARG A 119 -5.74 -12.76 0.06
N ALA A 120 -5.02 -12.01 0.91
CA ALA A 120 -5.45 -10.69 1.37
C ALA A 120 -5.32 -9.61 0.29
N VAL A 121 -4.35 -9.74 -0.64
CA VAL A 121 -4.04 -8.72 -1.65
C VAL A 121 -4.49 -9.07 -3.07
N ARG A 122 -4.94 -10.31 -3.33
CA ARG A 122 -5.50 -10.69 -4.63
C ARG A 122 -6.70 -9.80 -4.94
N ASN A 123 -6.79 -9.21 -6.13
CA ASN A 123 -7.84 -8.24 -6.52
C ASN A 123 -8.93 -8.85 -7.42
N ASP A 124 -9.32 -10.09 -7.12
CA ASP A 124 -10.44 -10.78 -7.76
C ASP A 124 -11.79 -10.34 -7.17
N MET A 125 -12.80 -10.26 -8.03
CA MET A 125 -14.21 -10.20 -7.65
C MET A 125 -14.91 -11.46 -8.14
N ARG A 126 -15.81 -12.00 -7.33
CA ARG A 126 -16.69 -13.09 -7.74
C ARG A 126 -17.81 -12.52 -8.61
N ASP A 127 -18.41 -13.35 -9.45
CA ASP A 127 -19.48 -12.93 -10.37
C ASP A 127 -20.72 -12.38 -9.63
N ASP A 128 -20.92 -12.78 -8.37
CA ASP A 128 -22.00 -12.33 -7.49
C ASP A 128 -21.64 -11.10 -6.64
N GLU A 129 -20.38 -10.64 -6.67
CA GLU A 129 -19.93 -9.46 -5.93
C GLU A 129 -20.19 -8.18 -6.74
N THR A 130 -20.96 -7.25 -6.16
CA THR A 130 -21.22 -5.92 -6.77
C THR A 130 -20.30 -4.82 -6.23
N MET A 131 -19.55 -5.12 -5.16
CA MET A 131 -18.66 -4.18 -4.49
C MET A 131 -17.27 -4.79 -4.33
N PHE A 132 -16.24 -3.99 -4.57
CA PHE A 132 -14.87 -4.40 -4.30
C PHE A 132 -14.57 -4.29 -2.80
N MET A 133 -14.58 -5.43 -2.10
CA MET A 133 -14.45 -5.48 -0.63
C MET A 133 -13.04 -5.86 -0.19
N ALA A 134 -12.59 -5.33 0.95
CA ALA A 134 -11.41 -5.85 1.66
C ALA A 134 -11.68 -7.28 2.17
N ARG A 135 -10.63 -8.10 2.29
CA ARG A 135 -10.74 -9.52 2.65
C ARG A 135 -9.92 -9.91 3.86
#